data_AF-B4NSN4-F1
#
_entry.id   AF-B4NSN4-F1
#
_cell.length_a   1.000
_cell.length_b   1.000
_cell.length_c   1.000
_cell.angle_alpha   90.00
_cell.angle_beta   90.00
_cell.angle_gamma   90.00
#
_symmetry.space_group_name_H-M   'P 1'
#
loop_
_entity.id
_entity.type
_entity.pdbx_description
1 polymer ?
#
loop_
_entity_poly.entity_id
_entity_poly.type
_entity_poly.pdbx_seq_one_letter_code
_entity_poly.pdbx_strand_id
1 'polypeptide(L)'
;MPGACPVNCWTQFVAFLAVMCCLKFVGASGRASNFLVSVRCVPEKDKTAAMGFGMTLCSMLAFIPSPIFFGWVFDRVCLVWGKTCTNKGNCWLYDPLSMRYTLNFTAAVFIAIGAIFDLGVWYYAKDLKIFDEDVKEVEMKIVQHEEEANNEKNTEI
;
A
#
# COMPACT_ATOMS: atom_id res chain seq x y z
N MET A 1 -14.11 -20.90 -40.03
CA MET A 1 -14.66 -20.93 -38.65
C MET A 1 -14.77 -19.49 -38.19
N PRO A 2 -15.92 -19.02 -37.69
CA PRO A 2 -16.05 -17.63 -37.25
C PRO A 2 -15.05 -17.39 -36.12
N GLY A 3 -14.13 -16.45 -36.36
CA GLY A 3 -13.09 -16.04 -35.42
C GLY A 3 -13.64 -15.21 -34.25
N ALA A 4 -12.73 -14.69 -33.43
CA ALA A 4 -13.05 -13.89 -32.24
C ALA A 4 -14.06 -12.77 -32.56
N CYS A 5 -15.14 -12.73 -31.78
CA CYS A 5 -16.23 -11.77 -31.92
C CYS A 5 -15.73 -10.34 -31.71
N PRO A 6 -16.16 -9.34 -32.49
CA PRO A 6 -15.78 -7.95 -32.27
C PRO A 6 -16.42 -7.43 -30.97
N VAL A 7 -15.62 -7.30 -29.92
CA VAL A 7 -16.05 -6.77 -28.62
C VAL A 7 -15.77 -5.27 -28.54
N ASN A 8 -16.81 -4.45 -28.67
CA ASN A 8 -16.74 -3.02 -28.39
C ASN A 8 -16.71 -2.81 -26.86
N CYS A 9 -15.51 -2.66 -26.29
CA CYS A 9 -15.29 -2.69 -24.84
C CYS A 9 -14.86 -1.32 -24.25
N TRP A 10 -14.96 -0.23 -25.03
CA TRP A 10 -14.41 1.09 -24.64
C TRP A 10 -14.99 1.63 -23.33
N THR A 11 -16.31 1.64 -23.18
CA THR A 11 -16.96 2.12 -21.95
C THR A 11 -16.60 1.29 -20.72
N GLN A 12 -16.52 -0.04 -20.88
CA GLN A 12 -16.13 -0.94 -19.80
C GLN A 12 -14.66 -0.75 -19.41
N PHE A 13 -13.79 -0.51 -20.40
CA PHE A 13 -12.38 -0.23 -20.19
C PHE A 13 -12.16 1.10 -19.46
N VAL A 14 -12.85 2.17 -19.88
CA VAL A 14 -12.78 3.48 -19.21
C VAL A 14 -13.31 3.40 -17.78
N ALA A 15 -14.44 2.71 -17.55
CA ALA A 15 -14.97 2.51 -16.21
C ALA A 15 -14.01 1.73 -15.31
N PHE A 16 -13.38 0.66 -15.82
CA PHE A 16 -12.36 -0.10 -15.10
C PHE A 16 -11.15 0.77 -14.72
N LEU A 17 -10.65 1.58 -15.67
CA LEU A 17 -9.53 2.48 -15.41
C LEU A 17 -9.86 3.51 -14.34
N ALA A 18 -11.04 4.12 -14.40
CA ALA A 18 -11.48 5.10 -13.40
C ALA A 18 -11.52 4.48 -11.99
N VAL A 19 -12.18 3.32 -11.85
CA VAL A 19 -12.27 2.61 -10.56
C VAL A 19 -10.89 2.22 -10.03
N MET A 20 -10.03 1.65 -10.89
CA MET A 20 -8.68 1.25 -10.50
C MET A 20 -7.80 2.44 -10.11
N CYS A 21 -7.97 3.58 -10.78
CA CYS A 21 -7.27 4.81 -10.41
C CYS A 21 -7.68 5.27 -9.01
N CYS A 22 -8.98 5.35 -8.73
CA CYS A 22 -9.48 5.71 -7.41
C CYS A 22 -8.98 4.76 -6.32
N LEU A 23 -9.07 3.45 -6.55
CA LEU A 23 -8.59 2.43 -5.62
C LEU A 23 -7.08 2.56 -5.34
N LYS A 24 -6.26 2.76 -6.38
CA LYS A 24 -4.81 2.93 -6.24
C LYS A 24 -4.47 4.24 -5.54
N PHE A 25 -5.21 5.32 -5.80
CA PHE A 25 -5.00 6.60 -5.14
C PHE A 25 -5.21 6.49 -3.64
N VAL A 26 -6.33 5.91 -3.21
CA VAL A 26 -6.63 5.65 -1.79
C VAL A 26 -5.52 4.79 -1.16
N GLY A 27 -5.17 3.66 -1.79
CA GLY A 27 -4.13 2.79 -1.27
C GLY A 27 -2.73 3.42 -1.23
N ALA A 28 -2.40 4.34 -2.13
CA ALA A 28 -1.14 5.06 -2.11
C ALA A 28 -1.09 6.09 -0.97
N SER A 29 -2.20 6.83 -0.76
CA SER A 29 -2.30 7.80 0.32
C SER A 29 -2.15 7.16 1.70
N GLY A 30 -2.83 6.03 1.94
CA GLY A 30 -2.71 5.28 3.20
C GLY A 30 -1.28 4.79 3.47
N ARG A 31 -0.59 4.27 2.45
CA ARG A 31 0.82 3.84 2.59
C ARG A 31 1.75 5.00 2.95
N ALA A 32 1.57 6.16 2.33
CA ALA A 32 2.38 7.34 2.65
C ALA A 32 2.14 7.81 4.10
N SER A 33 0.89 7.87 4.54
CA SER A 33 0.53 8.23 5.92
C SER A 33 1.07 7.23 6.95
N ASN A 34 0.90 5.92 6.71
CA ASN A 34 1.41 4.89 7.60
C ASN A 34 2.94 4.90 7.70
N PHE A 35 3.62 5.16 6.59
CA PHE A 35 5.07 5.33 6.59
C PHE A 35 5.49 6.51 7.47
N LEU A 36 4.85 7.68 7.30
CA LEU A 36 5.15 8.87 8.09
C LEU A 36 4.96 8.61 9.59
N VAL A 37 3.84 7.99 9.99
CA VAL A 37 3.57 7.65 11.40
C VAL A 37 4.65 6.70 11.94
N SER A 38 4.97 5.64 11.19
CA SER A 38 5.99 4.66 11.61
C SER A 38 7.38 5.28 11.82
N VAL A 39 7.77 6.25 10.98
CA VAL A 39 9.03 6.99 11.11
C VAL A 39 9.08 7.82 12.40
N ARG A 40 7.94 8.33 12.87
CA ARG A 40 7.88 9.20 14.05
C ARG A 40 7.75 8.42 15.37
N CYS A 41 7.23 7.20 15.33
CA CYS A 41 7.07 6.35 16.51
C CYS A 41 8.36 5.63 16.96
N VAL A 42 9.43 5.65 16.15
CA VAL A 42 10.66 4.88 16.40
C VAL A 42 11.87 5.82 16.57
N PRO A 43 12.75 5.59 17.56
CA PRO A 43 14.00 6.34 17.72
C PRO A 43 14.90 6.28 16.47
N GLU A 44 15.62 7.36 16.17
CA GLU A 44 16.51 7.51 15.00
C GLU A 44 17.49 6.34 14.83
N LYS A 45 18.06 5.84 15.93
CA LYS A 45 19.04 4.74 15.95
C LYS A 45 18.47 3.39 15.48
N ASP A 46 17.18 3.12 15.69
CA ASP A 46 16.54 1.82 15.43
C ASP A 46 15.56 1.87 14.24
N LYS A 47 15.35 3.06 13.65
CA LYS A 47 14.37 3.33 12.59
C LYS A 47 14.50 2.39 11.39
N THR A 48 15.70 2.30 10.82
CA THR A 48 15.95 1.48 9.62
C THR A 48 15.77 -0.02 9.91
N ALA A 49 16.20 -0.48 11.09
CA ALA A 49 16.06 -1.87 11.50
C ALA A 49 14.59 -2.25 11.71
N ALA A 50 13.81 -1.41 12.39
CA ALA A 50 12.38 -1.62 12.62
C ALA A 50 11.58 -1.65 11.31
N MET A 51 11.83 -0.70 10.41
CA MET A 51 11.16 -0.66 9.09
C MET A 51 11.54 -1.84 8.21
N GLY A 52 12.81 -2.22 8.19
CA GLY A 52 13.29 -3.39 7.45
C GLY A 52 12.64 -4.67 7.96
N PHE A 53 12.60 -4.86 9.28
CA PHE A 53 11.95 -6.02 9.89
C PHE A 53 10.44 -6.06 9.61
N GLY A 54 9.75 -4.92 9.80
CA GLY A 54 8.31 -4.82 9.53
C GLY A 54 7.96 -5.11 8.07
N MET A 55 8.72 -4.55 7.12
CA MET A 55 8.54 -4.80 5.69
C MET A 55 8.83 -6.26 5.33
N THR A 56 9.85 -6.86 5.94
CA THR A 56 10.19 -8.27 5.72
C THR A 56 9.06 -9.18 6.18
N LEU A 57 8.54 -8.97 7.39
CA LEU A 57 7.45 -9.77 7.93
C LEU A 57 6.17 -9.63 7.10
N CYS A 58 5.79 -8.39 6.76
CA CYS A 58 4.65 -8.14 5.86
C CYS A 58 4.84 -8.82 4.51
N SER A 59 6.05 -8.75 3.93
CA SER A 59 6.34 -9.38 2.65
C SER A 59 6.19 -10.89 2.74
N MET A 60 6.79 -11.54 3.75
CA MET A 60 6.67 -13.00 3.92
C MET A 60 5.21 -13.44 4.05
N LEU A 61 4.43 -12.71 4.86
CA LEU A 61 3.01 -12.97 5.06
C LEU A 61 2.15 -12.63 3.84
N ALA A 62 2.60 -11.78 2.92
CA ALA A 62 1.86 -11.48 1.69
C ALA A 62 2.23 -12.43 0.53
N PHE A 63 3.51 -12.76 0.38
CA PHE A 63 4.02 -13.53 -0.77
C PHE A 63 3.61 -15.00 -0.76
N ILE A 64 3.38 -15.61 0.40
CA ILE A 64 2.96 -17.01 0.49
C ILE A 64 1.45 -17.17 0.21
N PRO A 65 0.53 -16.45 0.88
CA PRO A 65 -0.90 -16.62 0.65
C PRO A 65 -1.38 -16.03 -0.67
N SER A 66 -0.70 -15.00 -1.21
CA SER A 66 -1.09 -14.38 -2.49
C SER A 66 -1.18 -15.39 -3.64
N PRO A 67 -0.12 -16.14 -4.02
CA PRO A 67 -0.18 -17.10 -5.13
C PRO A 67 -1.13 -18.27 -4.85
N ILE A 68 -1.29 -18.69 -3.59
CA ILE A 68 -2.24 -19.76 -3.21
C ILE A 68 -3.67 -19.27 -3.45
N PHE A 69 -4.01 -18.08 -2.94
CA PHE A 69 -5.32 -17.48 -3.08
C PHE A 69 -5.65 -17.19 -4.55
N PHE A 70 -4.75 -16.51 -5.27
CA PHE A 70 -4.98 -16.19 -6.68
C PHE A 70 -4.98 -17.46 -7.53
N GLY A 71 -4.14 -18.46 -7.24
CA GLY A 71 -4.18 -19.76 -7.89
C GLY A 71 -5.55 -20.42 -7.78
N TRP A 72 -6.13 -20.43 -6.57
CA TRP A 72 -7.50 -20.92 -6.37
C TRP A 72 -8.53 -20.11 -7.16
N VAL A 73 -8.42 -18.77 -7.21
CA VAL A 73 -9.31 -17.92 -8.01
C VAL A 73 -9.23 -18.27 -9.50
N PHE A 74 -8.02 -18.44 -10.05
CA PHE A 74 -7.82 -18.81 -11.45
C PHE A 74 -8.40 -20.19 -11.76
N ASP A 75 -8.24 -21.16 -10.86
CA ASP A 75 -8.82 -22.50 -11.01
C ASP A 75 -10.35 -22.46 -11.06
N ARG A 76 -10.98 -21.50 -10.35
CA ARG A 76 -12.44 -21.34 -10.29
C ARG A 76 -13.04 -20.71 -11.55
N VAL A 77 -12.29 -19.84 -12.23
CA VAL A 77 -12.74 -19.20 -13.49
C VAL A 77 -12.35 -20.01 -14.73
N CYS A 78 -11.77 -21.19 -14.55
CA CYS A 78 -11.44 -22.10 -15.63
C CYS A 78 -12.71 -22.74 -16.23
N LEU A 79 -12.91 -22.56 -17.53
CA LEU A 79 -14.00 -23.18 -18.29
C LEU A 79 -13.59 -24.54 -18.86
N VAL A 80 -12.35 -24.64 -19.36
CA VAL A 80 -11.84 -25.85 -20.02
C VAL A 80 -10.49 -26.25 -19.43
N TRP A 81 -10.50 -27.35 -18.67
CA TRP A 81 -9.29 -27.98 -18.14
C TRP A 81 -8.61 -28.82 -19.21
N GLY A 82 -7.30 -28.62 -19.40
CA GLY A 82 -6.48 -29.57 -20.15
C GLY A 82 -6.45 -30.92 -19.45
N LYS A 83 -6.49 -32.01 -20.22
CA LYS A 83 -6.31 -33.37 -19.70
C LYS A 83 -4.95 -33.89 -20.15
N THR A 84 -4.10 -34.24 -19.20
CA THR A 84 -2.93 -35.10 -19.44
C THR A 84 -3.37 -36.55 -19.26
N CYS A 85 -2.71 -37.51 -19.91
CA CYS A 85 -3.08 -38.94 -19.97
C CYS A 85 -3.57 -39.58 -18.65
N THR A 86 -3.20 -39.02 -17.49
CA THR A 86 -3.64 -39.51 -16.17
C THR A 86 -4.19 -38.43 -15.22
N ASN A 87 -4.03 -37.12 -15.50
CA ASN A 87 -4.37 -36.05 -14.54
C ASN A 87 -4.88 -34.76 -15.20
N LYS A 88 -5.50 -33.88 -14.40
CA LYS A 88 -5.84 -32.50 -14.80
C LYS A 88 -4.54 -31.72 -15.03
N GLY A 89 -4.41 -31.14 -16.23
CA GLY A 89 -3.33 -30.23 -16.60
C GLY A 89 -3.77 -28.77 -16.48
N ASN A 90 -3.05 -27.88 -17.18
CA ASN A 90 -3.34 -26.44 -17.14
C ASN A 90 -4.69 -26.11 -17.79
N CYS A 91 -5.33 -25.03 -17.34
CA CYS A 91 -6.54 -24.52 -17.97
C CYS A 91 -6.24 -23.88 -19.34
N TRP A 92 -7.07 -24.18 -20.35
CA TRP A 92 -6.91 -23.67 -21.71
C TRP A 92 -7.77 -22.45 -21.99
N LEU A 93 -8.94 -22.35 -21.34
CA LEU A 93 -9.88 -21.26 -21.54
C LEU A 93 -10.46 -20.80 -20.21
N TYR A 94 -10.28 -19.51 -19.94
CA TYR A 94 -10.82 -18.84 -18.76
C TYR A 94 -11.98 -17.93 -19.16
N ASP A 95 -12.95 -17.76 -18.26
CA ASP A 95 -14.03 -16.77 -18.45
C ASP A 95 -13.50 -15.34 -18.18
N PRO A 96 -13.42 -14.47 -19.21
CA PRO A 96 -12.89 -13.12 -19.05
C PRO A 96 -13.79 -12.21 -18.20
N LEU A 97 -15.11 -12.42 -18.17
CA LEU A 97 -16.03 -11.57 -17.42
C LEU A 97 -15.89 -11.85 -15.92
N SER A 98 -15.98 -13.13 -15.57
CA SER A 98 -15.86 -13.59 -14.19
C SER A 98 -14.47 -13.30 -13.60
N MET A 99 -13.41 -13.44 -14.40
CA MET A 99 -12.06 -13.07 -14.00
C MET A 99 -11.93 -11.58 -13.67
N ARG A 100 -12.47 -10.69 -14.54
CA ARG A 100 -12.45 -9.24 -14.30
C ARG A 100 -13.15 -8.88 -12.99
N TYR A 101 -14.39 -9.32 -12.80
CA TYR A 101 -15.14 -8.97 -11.59
C TYR A 101 -14.49 -9.53 -10.32
N THR A 102 -14.06 -10.80 -10.34
CA THR A 102 -13.47 -11.44 -9.15
C THR A 102 -12.18 -10.75 -8.73
N LEU A 103 -11.28 -10.42 -9.67
CA LEU A 103 -10.03 -9.72 -9.36
C LEU A 103 -10.26 -8.29 -8.88
N ASN A 104 -11.16 -7.55 -9.53
CA ASN A 104 -11.48 -6.17 -9.16
C ASN A 104 -12.14 -6.08 -7.80
N PHE A 105 -13.14 -6.93 -7.54
CA PHE A 105 -13.88 -6.95 -6.28
C PHE A 105 -12.96 -7.36 -5.13
N THR A 106 -12.13 -8.39 -5.34
CA THR A 106 -11.12 -8.80 -4.36
C THR A 106 -10.18 -7.65 -4.01
N ALA A 107 -9.65 -6.96 -5.03
CA ALA A 107 -8.78 -5.80 -4.81
C ALA A 107 -9.49 -4.68 -4.05
N ALA A 108 -10.75 -4.37 -4.42
CA ALA A 108 -11.56 -3.38 -3.75
C ALA A 108 -11.81 -3.74 -2.28
N VAL A 109 -12.08 -5.00 -1.97
CA VAL A 109 -12.27 -5.48 -0.58
C VAL A 109 -10.98 -5.33 0.23
N PHE A 110 -9.82 -5.76 -0.28
CA PHE A 110 -8.56 -5.59 0.44
C PHE A 110 -8.21 -4.11 0.67
N ILE A 111 -8.46 -3.26 -0.33
CA ILE A 111 -8.24 -1.81 -0.21
C ILE A 111 -9.23 -1.19 0.78
N ALA A 112 -10.49 -1.60 0.78
CA ALA A 112 -11.49 -1.10 1.73
C ALA A 112 -11.15 -1.50 3.17
N ILE A 113 -10.70 -2.74 3.39
CA ILE A 113 -10.21 -3.19 4.70
C ILE A 113 -9.02 -2.33 5.13
N GLY A 114 -8.03 -2.12 4.24
CA GLY A 114 -6.90 -1.24 4.51
C GLY A 114 -7.32 0.19 4.84
N ALA A 115 -8.25 0.76 4.06
CA ALA A 115 -8.78 2.10 4.29
C ALA A 115 -9.50 2.21 5.64
N ILE A 116 -10.20 1.18 6.11
CA ILE A 116 -10.81 1.16 7.45
C ILE A 116 -9.73 1.20 8.54
N PHE A 117 -8.65 0.43 8.39
CA PHE A 117 -7.51 0.49 9.31
C PHE A 117 -6.85 1.87 9.30
N ASP A 118 -6.64 2.45 8.11
CA ASP A 118 -6.06 3.79 7.95
C ASP A 118 -6.97 4.87 8.58
N LEU A 119 -8.30 4.74 8.44
CA LEU A 119 -9.27 5.61 9.11
C LEU A 119 -9.23 5.44 10.63
N GLY A 120 -9.03 4.21 11.12
CA GLY A 120 -8.82 3.93 12.54
C GLY A 120 -7.55 4.61 13.06
N VAL A 121 -6.43 4.44 12.36
CA VAL A 121 -5.16 5.11 12.69
C VAL A 121 -5.36 6.63 12.68
N TRP A 122 -6.04 7.18 11.69
CA TRP A 122 -6.34 8.61 11.64
C TRP A 122 -7.21 9.05 12.82
N TYR A 123 -8.20 8.25 13.23
CA TYR A 123 -9.02 8.56 14.41
C TYR A 123 -8.20 8.58 15.70
N TYR A 124 -7.34 7.58 15.93
CA TYR A 124 -6.49 7.51 17.14
C TYR A 124 -5.32 8.48 17.14
N ALA A 125 -4.76 8.81 15.97
CA ALA A 125 -3.62 9.70 15.83
C ALA A 125 -4.01 11.19 15.81
N LYS A 126 -5.30 11.54 15.90
CA LYS A 126 -5.77 12.94 15.97
C LYS A 126 -5.24 13.70 17.17
N ASP A 127 -4.96 13.01 18.28
CA ASP A 127 -4.40 13.59 19.49
C ASP A 127 -2.86 13.60 19.53
N LEU A 128 -2.19 12.99 18.53
CA LEU A 128 -0.74 13.10 18.41
C LEU A 128 -0.40 14.48 17.81
N LYS A 129 0.09 15.41 18.64
CA LYS A 129 0.76 16.64 18.19
C LYS A 129 2.04 16.28 17.43
N ILE A 130 1.97 16.11 16.10
CA ILE A 130 3.11 15.67 15.28
C ILE A 130 4.05 16.82 14.87
N PHE A 131 3.67 18.10 15.02
CA PHE A 131 4.33 19.19 14.29
C PHE A 131 4.66 20.51 15.00
N ASP A 132 4.57 20.67 16.33
CA ASP A 132 4.82 22.03 16.88
C ASP A 132 5.67 22.18 18.15
N GLU A 133 5.90 21.16 18.97
CA GLU A 133 6.66 21.35 20.22
C GLU A 133 8.15 21.00 20.07
N ASP A 134 8.49 19.83 19.52
CA ASP A 134 9.89 19.35 19.53
C ASP A 134 10.84 20.13 18.59
N VAL A 135 10.36 20.55 17.41
CA VAL A 135 11.21 21.27 16.43
C VAL A 135 11.45 22.71 16.88
N LYS A 136 10.42 23.39 17.39
CA LYS A 136 10.52 24.78 17.85
C LYS A 136 11.40 24.90 19.10
N GLU A 137 11.37 23.93 20.00
CA GLU A 137 12.22 23.96 21.21
C GLU A 137 13.71 23.77 20.86
N VAL A 138 14.02 22.88 19.91
CA VAL A 138 15.40 22.68 19.44
C VAL A 138 15.90 23.87 18.64
N GLU A 139 15.07 24.44 17.77
CA GLU A 139 15.42 25.64 16.99
C GLU A 139 15.67 26.86 17.89
N MET A 140 14.84 27.06 18.93
CA MET A 140 15.09 28.11 19.92
C MET A 140 16.37 27.88 20.74
N LYS A 141 16.68 26.62 21.13
CA LYS A 141 17.92 26.31 21.86
C LYS A 141 19.18 26.56 21.01
N ILE A 142 19.14 26.26 19.72
CA ILE A 142 20.26 26.52 18.80
C ILE A 142 20.48 28.02 18.64
N VAL A 143 19.41 28.79 18.43
CA VAL A 143 19.47 30.25 18.29
C VAL A 143 20.01 30.92 19.56
N GLN A 144 19.55 30.49 20.76
CA GLN A 144 20.07 31.00 22.02
C GLN A 144 21.57 30.71 22.20
N HIS A 145 22.02 29.51 21.83
CA HIS A 145 23.44 29.15 21.95
C HIS A 145 24.32 29.91 20.95
N GLU A 146 23.81 30.21 19.75
CA GLU A 146 24.51 31.07 18.78
C GLU A 146 24.58 32.53 19.25
N GLU A 147 23.52 33.06 19.86
CA GLU A 147 23.52 34.42 20.43
C GLU A 147 24.51 34.56 21.58
N GLU A 148 24.55 33.59 22.50
CA GLU A 148 25.52 33.58 23.62
C GLU A 148 26.96 33.52 23.12
N ALA A 149 27.27 32.65 22.15
CA ALA A 149 28.60 32.51 21.57
C ALA A 149 29.05 33.76 20.79
N ASN A 150 28.11 34.47 20.15
CA ASN A 150 28.42 35.70 19.43
C ASN A 150 28.65 36.88 20.40
N ASN A 151 27.89 36.93 21.50
CA ASN A 151 28.02 37.97 22.51
C ASN A 151 29.35 37.84 23.29
N GLU A 152 29.80 36.61 23.57
CA GLU A 152 31.10 36.35 24.19
C GLU A 152 32.26 36.84 23.31
N LYS A 153 32.23 36.52 22.00
CA LYS A 153 33.23 37.01 21.03
C LYS A 153 33.27 38.53 20.89
N ASN A 154 32.13 39.21 21.06
CA ASN A 154 32.03 40.66 20.93
C ASN A 154 32.49 41.39 22.21
N THR A 155 32.64 40.66 23.33
CA THR A 155 33.08 41.19 24.62
C THR A 155 34.61 41.06 24.81
N GLU A 156 35.28 40.22 24.01
CA GLU A 156 36.74 40.01 24.05
C GLU A 156 37.54 40.95 23.10
N ILE A 157 36.93 42.00 22.54
CA ILE A 157 37.59 43.03 21.70
C ILE A 157 37.69 44.36 22.44
#